data_AF-A0A162CY68-F1
#
_entry.id   AF-A0A162CY68-F1
#
_cell.length_a   1.000
_cell.length_b   1.000
_cell.length_c   1.000
_cell.angle_alpha   90.00
_cell.angle_beta   90.00
_cell.angle_gamma   90.00
#
_symmetry.space_group_name_H-M   'P 1'
#
loop_
_entity.id
_entity.type
_entity.pdbx_description
1 polymer ?
#
loop_
_entity_poly.entity_id
_entity_poly.type
_entity_poly.pdbx_seq_one_letter_code
_entity_poly.pdbx_strand_id
1 'polypeptide(L)' 'MNVRLAAQILSNSVATGFKYYRERENTKESFEDTEGTEEMVSLINNAFDVMNGQCYKYSIRRSTWRKDRLV' A
#
# COMPACT_ATOMS: atom_id res chain seq x y z
N MET A 1 8.37 -10.18 -12.48
CA MET A 1 7.33 -9.65 -11.56
C MET A 1 7.71 -8.26 -11.11
N ASN A 2 6.79 -7.30 -11.18
CA ASN A 2 7.07 -5.92 -10.75
C ASN A 2 6.41 -5.65 -9.38
N VAL A 3 7.18 -5.81 -8.31
CA VAL A 3 6.71 -5.63 -6.92
C VAL A 3 6.21 -4.21 -6.65
N ARG A 4 6.75 -3.21 -7.37
CA ARG A 4 6.32 -1.81 -7.24
C ARG A 4 4.84 -1.64 -7.61
N LEU A 5 4.41 -2.28 -8.69
CA LEU A 5 3.01 -2.19 -9.14
C LEU A 5 2.07 -2.88 -8.15
N ALA A 6 2.47 -4.03 -7.60
CA ALA A 6 1.68 -4.73 -6.59
C ALA A 6 1.51 -3.90 -5.31
N ALA A 7 2.59 -3.30 -4.81
CA ALA A 7 2.54 -2.42 -3.64
C ALA A 7 1.68 -1.17 -3.87
N GLN A 8 1.68 -0.62 -5.10
CA GLN A 8 0.83 0.52 -5.44
C GLN A 8 -0.67 0.17 -5.46
N ILE A 9 -1.04 -0.97 -6.07
CA ILE A 9 -2.43 -1.42 -6.13
C ILE A 9 -2.96 -1.79 -4.74
N LEU A 10 -2.11 -2.37 -3.89
CA LEU A 10 -2.49 -2.80 -2.55
C LEU A 10 -2.14 -1.76 -1.47
N SER A 11 -2.14 -0.48 -1.83
CA SER A 11 -1.76 0.60 -0.93
C SER A 11 -2.93 1.10 -0.08
N ASN A 12 -2.60 1.74 1.05
CA ASN A 12 -3.60 2.40 1.90
C ASN A 12 -4.45 3.46 1.17
N SER A 13 -3.88 4.13 0.15
CA SER A 13 -4.65 5.08 -0.68
C SER A 13 -5.75 4.41 -1.51
N VAL A 14 -5.54 3.16 -1.94
CA VAL A 14 -6.56 2.41 -2.69
C VAL A 14 -7.68 1.95 -1.76
N ALA A 15 -7.35 1.48 -0.54
CA ALA A 15 -8.35 1.19 0.50
C ALA A 15 -9.21 2.43 0.81
N THR A 16 -8.57 3.59 1.00
CA THR A 16 -9.27 4.86 1.22
C THR A 16 -10.16 5.23 0.01
N GLY A 17 -9.72 4.90 -1.20
CA GLY A 17 -10.49 5.08 -2.43
C GLY A 17 -11.80 4.29 -2.43
N PHE A 18 -11.78 3.03 -2.02
CA PHE A 18 -13.01 2.22 -1.90
C PHE A 18 -14.03 2.87 -0.97
N LYS A 19 -13.60 3.28 0.23
CA LYS A 19 -14.45 4.00 1.17
C LYS A 19 -15.02 5.29 0.57
N TYR A 20 -14.15 6.11 -0.01
CA TYR A 20 -14.52 7.40 -0.58
C TYR A 20 -15.59 7.27 -1.68
N TYR A 21 -15.41 6.34 -2.62
CA TYR A 21 -16.36 6.17 -3.72
C TYR A 21 -17.65 5.48 -3.30
N ARG A 22 -17.62 4.66 -2.24
CA ARG A 22 -18.83 4.07 -1.63
C ARG A 22 -19.69 5.13 -0.93
N GLU A 23 -19.09 6.20 -0.41
CA GLU A 23 -19.79 7.32 0.24
C GLU A 23 -20.28 8.41 -0.74
N ARG A 24 -19.97 8.28 -2.04
CA ARG A 24 -20.30 9.27 -3.08
C ARG A 24 -21.54 8.86 -3.87
N GLU A 25 -22.58 9.70 -3.88
CA GLU A 25 -23.85 9.43 -4.58
C GLU A 25 -23.70 8.98 -6.04
N ASN A 26 -22.75 9.55 -6.79
CA ASN A 26 -22.54 9.24 -8.20
C ASN A 26 -21.74 7.95 -8.46
N THR A 27 -21.16 7.33 -7.43
CA THR A 27 -20.35 6.11 -7.54
C THR A 27 -20.76 5.01 -6.57
N LYS A 28 -21.69 5.30 -5.65
CA LYS A 28 -22.08 4.42 -4.55
C LYS A 28 -22.53 3.04 -5.03
N GLU A 29 -23.36 2.97 -6.08
CA GLU A 29 -23.82 1.70 -6.65
C GLU A 29 -22.66 0.88 -7.24
N SER A 30 -21.70 1.52 -7.92
CA SER A 30 -20.54 0.82 -8.49
C SER A 30 -19.52 0.35 -7.45
N PHE A 31 -19.59 0.89 -6.23
CA PHE A 31 -18.70 0.59 -5.12
C PHE A 31 -19.45 -0.03 -3.93
N GLU A 32 -20.68 -0.47 -4.15
CA GLU A 32 -21.43 -1.23 -3.15
C GLU A 32 -20.67 -2.52 -2.82
N ASP A 33 -20.76 -2.96 -1.57
CA ASP A 33 -20.11 -4.19 -1.08
C ASP A 33 -18.57 -4.24 -1.18
N THR A 34 -17.90 -3.10 -1.41
CA THR A 34 -16.43 -3.03 -1.45
C THR A 34 -15.75 -3.06 -0.08
N GLU A 35 -16.50 -3.12 1.02
CA GLU A 35 -15.97 -3.06 2.40
C GLU A 35 -15.00 -4.21 2.70
N GLY A 36 -15.32 -5.43 2.28
CA GLY A 36 -14.39 -6.57 2.42
C GLY A 36 -13.10 -6.40 1.61
N THR A 37 -13.18 -5.75 0.45
CA THR A 37 -11.98 -5.48 -0.38
C THR A 37 -11.13 -4.37 0.23
N GLU A 38 -11.75 -3.34 0.78
CA GLU A 38 -11.08 -2.29 1.55
C GLU A 38 -10.31 -2.86 2.75
N GLU A 39 -10.95 -3.75 3.52
CA GLU A 39 -10.32 -4.41 4.67
C GLU A 39 -9.15 -5.29 4.22
N MET A 40 -9.33 -6.09 3.16
CA MET A 40 -8.27 -6.91 2.58
C MET A 40 -7.05 -6.08 2.15
N VAL A 41 -7.27 -4.99 1.40
CA VAL A 41 -6.20 -4.12 0.91
C VAL A 41 -5.48 -3.46 2.09
N SER A 42 -6.22 -2.98 3.09
CA SER A 42 -5.65 -2.38 4.30
C SER A 42 -4.79 -3.37 5.08
N LEU A 43 -5.27 -4.60 5.25
CA LEU A 43 -4.55 -5.66 5.95
C LEU A 43 -3.24 -6.01 5.23
N ILE A 44 -3.29 -6.17 3.90
CA ILE A 44 -2.09 -6.49 3.11
C ILE A 44 -1.10 -5.32 3.15
N ASN A 45 -1.54 -4.07 3.00
CA ASN A 45 -0.68 -2.90 3.11
C ASN A 45 0.07 -2.89 4.45
N ASN A 46 -0.67 -3.03 5.55
CA ASN A 46 -0.09 -2.98 6.90
C ASN A 46 0.87 -4.14 7.15
N ALA A 47 0.52 -5.36 6.73
CA ALA A 47 1.41 -6.51 6.81
C ALA A 47 2.69 -6.28 5.99
N PHE A 48 2.55 -5.76 4.77
CA PHE A 48 3.67 -5.44 3.90
C PHE A 48 4.57 -4.36 4.49
N ASP A 49 4.01 -3.31 5.08
CA ASP A 49 4.76 -2.24 5.74
C ASP A 49 5.48 -2.73 7.01
N VAL A 50 4.87 -3.63 7.80
CA VAL A 50 5.52 -4.24 8.96
C VAL A 50 6.67 -5.15 8.53
N MET A 51 6.45 -6.02 7.53
CA MET A 51 7.47 -6.93 7.01
C MET A 51 8.62 -6.20 6.31
N ASN A 52 8.32 -5.10 5.63
CA ASN A 52 9.33 -4.22 5.02
C ASN A 52 9.79 -3.10 5.95
N GLY A 53 9.33 -3.10 7.19
CA GLY A 53 9.71 -2.18 8.24
C GLY A 53 11.17 -2.42 8.60
N GLN A 54 12.08 -1.80 7.87
CA GLN A 54 13.47 -1.78 8.27
C GLN A 54 13.59 -1.03 9.60
N CYS A 55 14.36 -1.58 10.54
CA CYS A 55 14.83 -0.79 11.69
C CYS A 55 15.36 0.54 11.13
N TYR A 56 15.03 1.69 11.72
CA TYR A 56 15.39 3.02 11.18
C TYR A 56 16.88 3.11 10.77
N LYS A 57 17.75 2.37 11.47
CA LYS A 57 19.18 2.18 11.17
C LYS A 57 19.48 1.53 9.80
N TYR A 58 18.63 0.61 9.33
CA TYR A 58 18.74 -0.08 8.05
C TYR A 58 17.88 0.53 6.95
N SER A 59 17.03 1.51 7.27
CA SER A 59 16.19 2.21 6.30
C SER A 59 16.96 2.60 5.04
N ILE A 60 16.42 2.20 3.91
CA ILE A 60 16.91 2.51 2.58
C ILE A 60 16.74 4.02 2.31
N ARG A 61 17.80 4.81 2.58
CA ARG A 61 17.88 6.26 2.32
C ARG A 61 18.78 6.53 1.13
N ARG A 62 18.62 7.68 0.46
CA ARG A 62 19.54 8.10 -0.62
C ARG A 62 21.02 8.02 -0.21
N SER A 63 21.33 8.24 1.08
CA SER A 63 22.66 8.08 1.67
C SER A 63 23.12 6.63 1.85
N THR A 64 22.19 5.68 2.07
CA THR A 64 22.48 4.26 2.28
C THR A 64 22.53 3.47 0.97
N TRP A 65 21.71 3.83 -0.02
CA TRP A 65 21.61 3.17 -1.35
C TRP A 65 22.93 3.06 -2.14
N ARG A 66 23.92 3.91 -1.85
CA ARG A 66 25.19 3.96 -2.59
C ARG A 66 26.35 3.22 -1.91
N LYS A 67 26.18 2.71 -0.68
CA LYS A 67 27.28 2.04 0.02
C LYS A 67 27.45 0.57 -0.37
N ASP A 68 26.38 -0.13 -0.75
CA ASP A 68 26.44 -1.56 -1.06
C ASP A 68 26.80 -1.86 -2.54
N ARG A 69 27.47 -0.92 -3.22
CA ARG A 69 28.01 -1.12 -4.59
C ARG A 69 29.53 -1.01 -4.69
N LEU A 70 30.21 -0.96 -3.55
CA LEU A 70 31.66 -1.09 -3.47
C LEU A 70 31.98 -1.98 -2.26
N VAL A 71 32.67 -3.09 -2.55
CA VAL A 71 33.14 -4.18 -1.67
C VAL A 71 32.15 -5.34 -1.51
#